data_AF-A0AAU5LMB8-F1
#
_entry.id   AF-A0AAU5LMB8-F1
#
_cell.length_a   1.000
_cell.length_b   1.000
_cell.length_c   1.000
_cell.angle_alpha   90.00
_cell.angle_beta   90.00
_cell.angle_gamma   90.00
#
_symmetry.space_group_name_H-M   'P 1'
#
loop_
_entity.id
_entity.type
_entity.pdbx_description
1 polymer ?
#
loop_
_entity_poly.entity_id
_entity_poly.type
_entity_poly.pdbx_seq_one_letter_code
_entity_poly.pdbx_strand_id
1 'polypeptide(L)'
;MPHNATETKGAKAAAKPKARAGTQVKAPKRADAQRSIAAILDAATESLSRNPDVSVSEIAKLAGVGRVTLYGHFPSRADLVDAAFAHAIEAGHAALEAVDLTGDPRQALSRLVESSWHLVDRFRSLLLAAQSVLPPGRIRALHAEPMDRVQRLLERGQAEGVFRDDLPISWLVGTTHAVMHSAADEINAGRLTTDQAAPVITATLLAAFTPPGRPVPKL
;
A
#
# COMPACT_ATOMS: atom_id res chain seq x y z
N MET A 1 -14.76 -58.82 83.63
CA MET A 1 -13.57 -58.20 84.25
C MET A 1 -12.42 -58.29 83.26
N PRO A 2 -11.76 -57.20 82.85
CA PRO A 2 -12.22 -55.82 82.76
C PRO A 2 -11.82 -55.14 81.42
N HIS A 3 -12.32 -53.91 81.23
CA HIS A 3 -11.59 -52.69 80.78
C HIS A 3 -10.77 -52.68 79.47
N ASN A 4 -10.75 -51.62 78.66
CA ASN A 4 -11.37 -50.30 78.73
C ASN A 4 -11.25 -49.68 77.32
N ALA A 5 -12.20 -48.81 77.01
CA ALA A 5 -12.16 -47.89 75.89
C ALA A 5 -10.99 -46.90 75.98
N THR A 6 -10.48 -46.45 74.84
CA THR A 6 -10.32 -45.00 74.61
C THR A 6 -10.25 -44.70 73.11
N GLU A 7 -11.04 -43.71 72.73
CA GLU A 7 -11.21 -43.13 71.40
C GLU A 7 -9.91 -42.51 70.86
N THR A 8 -9.74 -42.56 69.53
CA THR A 8 -9.02 -41.49 68.81
C THR A 8 -9.81 -41.06 67.59
N LYS A 9 -10.26 -39.81 67.70
CA LYS A 9 -10.78 -38.85 66.72
C LYS A 9 -9.99 -38.81 65.40
N GLY A 10 -10.74 -38.62 64.31
CA GLY A 10 -10.59 -37.43 63.45
C GLY A 10 -9.44 -37.37 62.44
N ALA A 11 -9.78 -37.69 61.18
CA ALA A 11 -9.42 -36.99 59.94
C ALA A 11 -7.96 -36.57 59.65
N LYS A 12 -7.38 -37.14 58.58
CA LYS A 12 -6.99 -36.37 57.36
C LYS A 12 -6.41 -37.25 56.23
N ALA A 13 -7.05 -37.09 55.07
CA ALA A 13 -6.49 -36.84 53.73
C ALA A 13 -5.37 -37.73 53.11
N ALA A 14 -5.72 -38.35 51.98
CA ALA A 14 -4.86 -38.47 50.79
C ALA A 14 -5.75 -38.26 49.55
N ALA A 15 -5.86 -37.03 49.06
CA ALA A 15 -5.17 -36.52 47.85
C ALA A 15 -5.75 -37.05 46.52
N LYS A 16 -6.78 -36.34 46.01
CA LYS A 16 -7.18 -36.33 44.60
C LYS A 16 -6.18 -35.47 43.80
N PRO A 17 -5.69 -35.89 42.63
CA PRO A 17 -4.99 -34.96 41.75
C PRO A 17 -6.01 -34.06 41.03
N LYS A 18 -5.80 -32.74 41.13
CA LYS A 18 -6.33 -31.72 40.22
C LYS A 18 -5.21 -31.34 39.23
N ALA A 19 -5.49 -31.40 37.93
CA ALA A 19 -4.91 -30.55 36.89
C ALA A 19 -5.92 -30.60 35.72
N ARG A 20 -6.85 -29.64 35.56
CA ARG A 20 -6.71 -28.31 34.94
C ARG A 20 -6.00 -28.29 33.58
N ALA A 21 -6.78 -27.75 32.63
CA ALA A 21 -6.39 -26.84 31.57
C ALA A 21 -5.86 -27.44 30.26
N GLY A 22 -6.64 -27.18 29.20
CA GLY A 22 -6.11 -26.35 28.14
C GLY A 22 -6.17 -26.97 26.76
N THR A 23 -7.28 -26.75 26.06
CA THR A 23 -7.18 -26.57 24.61
C THR A 23 -8.06 -25.40 24.22
N GLN A 24 -7.49 -24.20 24.41
CA GLN A 24 -8.03 -22.99 23.78
C GLN A 24 -7.95 -23.15 22.27
N VAL A 25 -9.12 -23.12 21.66
CA VAL A 25 -9.34 -22.95 20.23
C VAL A 25 -8.89 -21.53 19.83
N LYS A 26 -7.58 -21.34 19.59
CA LYS A 26 -6.97 -20.05 19.16
C LYS A 26 -6.93 -19.86 17.64
N ALA A 27 -7.24 -20.89 16.86
CA ALA A 27 -7.13 -20.90 15.39
C ALA A 27 -8.29 -20.20 14.62
N PRO A 28 -9.58 -20.35 14.97
CA PRO A 28 -10.67 -19.79 14.14
C PRO A 28 -10.79 -18.27 14.25
N LYS A 29 -10.58 -17.69 15.43
CA LYS A 29 -10.66 -16.22 15.62
C LYS A 29 -9.62 -15.44 14.81
N ARG A 30 -8.44 -16.02 14.55
CA ARG A 30 -7.38 -15.39 13.74
C ARG A 30 -7.74 -15.41 12.26
N ALA A 31 -8.28 -16.53 11.76
CA ALA A 31 -8.74 -16.63 10.38
C ALA A 31 -9.94 -15.70 10.11
N ASP A 32 -10.87 -15.57 11.07
CA ASP A 32 -11.98 -14.62 10.99
C ASP A 32 -11.48 -13.16 10.94
N ALA A 33 -10.52 -12.81 11.81
CA ALA A 33 -9.91 -11.48 11.83
C ALA A 33 -9.14 -11.15 10.54
N GLN A 34 -8.48 -12.14 9.92
CA GLN A 34 -7.79 -11.95 8.66
C GLN A 34 -8.78 -11.73 7.50
N ARG A 35 -9.88 -12.51 7.48
CA ARG A 35 -10.95 -12.32 6.48
C ARG A 35 -11.63 -10.96 6.61
N SER A 36 -11.89 -10.50 7.84
CA SER A 36 -12.47 -9.17 8.05
C SER A 36 -11.53 -8.06 7.61
N ILE A 37 -10.23 -8.16 7.90
CA ILE A 37 -9.23 -7.19 7.43
C ILE A 37 -9.21 -7.14 5.90
N ALA A 38 -9.12 -8.29 5.22
CA ALA A 38 -9.11 -8.34 3.76
C ALA A 38 -10.38 -7.71 3.16
N ALA A 39 -11.56 -8.10 3.63
CA ALA A 39 -12.83 -7.54 3.16
C ALA A 39 -12.95 -6.02 3.40
N ILE A 40 -12.43 -5.52 4.53
CA ILE A 40 -12.38 -4.08 4.81
C ILE A 40 -11.44 -3.37 3.84
N LEU A 41 -10.25 -3.90 3.59
CA LEU A 41 -9.27 -3.29 2.69
C LEU A 41 -9.78 -3.28 1.25
N ASP A 42 -10.33 -4.39 0.76
CA ASP A 42 -10.93 -4.49 -0.58
C ASP A 42 -12.03 -3.43 -0.75
N ALA A 43 -12.98 -3.37 0.18
CA ALA A 43 -14.07 -2.42 0.14
C ALA A 43 -13.58 -0.97 0.26
N ALA A 44 -12.59 -0.70 1.12
CA ALA A 44 -12.03 0.63 1.29
C ALA A 44 -11.32 1.10 0.03
N THR A 45 -10.42 0.28 -0.52
CA THR A 45 -9.69 0.56 -1.77
C THR A 45 -10.66 0.82 -2.91
N GLU A 46 -11.64 -0.04 -3.12
CA GLU A 46 -12.62 0.10 -4.22
C GLU A 46 -13.47 1.37 -4.07
N SER A 47 -13.96 1.64 -2.85
CA SER A 47 -14.86 2.77 -2.59
C SER A 47 -14.13 4.11 -2.65
N LEU A 48 -12.96 4.21 -2.03
CA LEU A 48 -12.14 5.43 -2.03
C LEU A 48 -11.59 5.75 -3.42
N SER A 49 -11.37 4.74 -4.27
CA SER A 49 -10.96 4.95 -5.67
C SER A 49 -12.06 5.60 -6.52
N ARG A 50 -13.33 5.43 -6.14
CA ARG A 50 -14.46 6.10 -6.79
C ARG A 50 -14.82 7.44 -6.16
N ASN A 51 -14.77 7.51 -4.84
CA ASN A 51 -15.14 8.68 -4.07
C ASN A 51 -14.18 8.87 -2.89
N PRO A 52 -13.30 9.88 -2.91
CA PRO A 52 -12.34 10.12 -1.84
C PRO A 52 -13.01 10.44 -0.49
N ASP A 53 -14.26 10.93 -0.50
CA ASP A 53 -15.00 11.39 0.67
C ASP A 53 -15.95 10.34 1.25
N VAL A 54 -15.93 9.10 0.72
CA VAL A 54 -16.78 8.01 1.22
C VAL A 54 -16.61 7.80 2.73
N SER A 55 -17.74 7.57 3.42
CA SER A 55 -17.73 7.44 4.88
C SER A 55 -17.24 6.06 5.33
N VAL A 56 -16.56 6.00 6.49
CA VAL A 56 -16.15 4.73 7.13
C VAL A 56 -17.35 3.82 7.39
N SER A 57 -18.52 4.39 7.67
CA SER A 57 -19.76 3.63 7.88
C SER A 57 -20.24 2.91 6.61
N GLU A 58 -20.10 3.56 5.46
CA GLU A 58 -20.44 2.98 4.16
C GLU A 58 -19.44 1.90 3.75
N ILE A 59 -18.14 2.13 3.96
CA ILE A 59 -17.09 1.12 3.78
C ILE A 59 -17.39 -0.12 4.63
N ALA A 60 -17.71 0.05 5.92
CA ALA A 60 -18.05 -1.08 6.80
C ALA A 60 -19.24 -1.90 6.26
N LYS A 61 -20.27 -1.22 5.75
CA LYS A 61 -21.43 -1.87 5.13
C LYS A 61 -21.04 -2.67 3.89
N LEU A 62 -20.22 -2.10 3.01
CA LEU A 62 -19.73 -2.77 1.79
C LEU A 62 -18.83 -3.97 2.12
N ALA A 63 -18.01 -3.86 3.16
CA ALA A 63 -17.18 -4.95 3.67
C ALA A 63 -17.97 -6.04 4.41
N GLY A 64 -19.28 -5.86 4.64
CA GLY A 64 -20.12 -6.81 5.37
C GLY A 64 -19.80 -6.91 6.88
N VAL A 65 -19.19 -5.86 7.46
CA VAL A 65 -18.80 -5.82 8.88
C VAL A 65 -19.50 -4.71 9.65
N GLY A 66 -19.60 -4.86 10.98
CA GLY A 66 -20.05 -3.79 11.85
C GLY A 66 -18.99 -2.70 12.03
N ARG A 67 -19.41 -1.44 12.28
CA ARG A 67 -18.50 -0.32 12.55
C ARG A 67 -17.55 -0.58 13.72
N VAL A 68 -18.02 -1.24 14.77
CA VAL A 68 -17.19 -1.61 15.94
C VAL A 68 -16.07 -2.57 15.52
N THR A 69 -16.36 -3.53 14.65
CA THR A 69 -15.35 -4.45 14.10
C THR A 69 -14.34 -3.70 13.25
N LEU A 70 -14.78 -2.81 12.37
CA LEU A 70 -13.88 -2.00 11.55
C LEU A 70 -12.95 -1.15 12.41
N TYR A 71 -13.49 -0.38 13.36
CA TYR A 71 -12.66 0.45 14.25
C TYR A 71 -11.76 -0.39 15.19
N GLY A 72 -12.13 -1.64 15.46
CA GLY A 72 -11.26 -2.59 16.15
C GLY A 72 -10.02 -2.98 15.34
N HIS A 73 -10.08 -2.91 14.01
CA HIS A 73 -8.93 -3.14 13.12
C HIS A 73 -8.21 -1.85 12.72
N PHE A 74 -8.96 -0.77 12.48
CA PHE A 74 -8.47 0.52 12.00
C PHE A 74 -9.04 1.64 12.89
N PRO A 75 -8.30 2.05 13.94
CA PRO A 75 -8.81 2.95 14.98
C PRO A 75 -9.28 4.31 14.46
N SER A 76 -8.73 4.78 13.33
CA SER A 76 -9.11 6.03 12.70
C SER A 76 -9.31 5.89 11.19
N ARG A 77 -9.91 6.92 10.57
CA ARG A 77 -9.98 7.03 9.11
C ARG A 77 -8.58 7.08 8.48
N ALA A 78 -7.63 7.75 9.14
CA ALA A 78 -6.25 7.81 8.65
C ALA A 78 -5.61 6.42 8.61
N ASP A 79 -5.81 5.60 9.65
CA ASP A 79 -5.29 4.22 9.69
C ASP A 79 -5.91 3.34 8.59
N LEU A 80 -7.22 3.49 8.35
CA LEU A 80 -7.92 2.77 7.28
C LEU A 80 -7.40 3.19 5.90
N VAL A 81 -7.25 4.50 5.67
CA VAL A 81 -6.80 5.04 4.38
C VAL A 81 -5.33 4.69 4.11
N ASP A 82 -4.46 4.75 5.12
CA ASP A 82 -3.07 4.30 5.02
C ASP A 82 -3.01 2.83 4.58
N ALA A 83 -3.73 1.96 5.28
CA ALA A 83 -3.74 0.54 4.98
C ALA A 83 -4.37 0.23 3.60
N ALA A 84 -5.46 0.89 3.22
CA ALA A 84 -6.10 0.73 1.92
C ALA A 84 -5.22 1.23 0.77
N PHE A 85 -4.48 2.33 0.99
CA PHE A 85 -3.56 2.87 -0.01
C PHE A 85 -2.31 2.00 -0.16
N ALA A 86 -1.75 1.50 0.94
CA ALA A 86 -0.67 0.51 0.91
C ALA A 86 -1.10 -0.76 0.17
N HIS A 87 -2.32 -1.24 0.44
CA HIS A 87 -2.89 -2.40 -0.24
C HIS A 87 -3.05 -2.18 -1.77
N ALA A 88 -3.48 -0.97 -2.17
CA ALA A 88 -3.60 -0.62 -3.58
C ALA A 88 -2.23 -0.55 -4.30
N ILE A 89 -1.20 -0.01 -3.62
CA ILE A 89 0.17 0.04 -4.16
C ILE A 89 0.74 -1.37 -4.34
N GLU A 90 0.59 -2.23 -3.33
CA GLU A 90 1.04 -3.63 -3.39
C GLU A 90 0.40 -4.38 -4.57
N ALA A 91 -0.92 -4.27 -4.71
CA ALA A 91 -1.66 -4.88 -5.81
C ALA A 91 -1.22 -4.35 -7.19
N GLY A 92 -0.86 -3.06 -7.26
CA GLY A 92 -0.32 -2.44 -8.47
C GLY A 92 1.11 -2.88 -8.79
N HIS A 93 1.96 -3.07 -7.78
CA HIS A 93 3.35 -3.47 -7.96
C HIS A 93 3.47 -4.79 -8.72
N ALA A 94 2.67 -5.79 -8.34
CA ALA A 94 2.62 -7.09 -9.02
C ALA A 94 2.29 -6.97 -10.53
N ALA A 95 1.47 -5.98 -10.92
CA ALA A 95 1.13 -5.75 -12.33
C ALA A 95 2.31 -5.16 -13.13
N LEU A 96 3.20 -4.42 -12.48
CA LEU A 96 4.36 -3.81 -13.13
C LEU A 96 5.48 -4.82 -13.36
N GLU A 97 5.57 -5.92 -12.60
CA GLU A 97 6.60 -6.96 -12.75
C GLU A 97 6.81 -7.43 -14.19
N ALA A 98 5.73 -7.53 -14.99
CA ALA A 98 5.79 -7.97 -16.38
C ALA A 98 6.32 -6.93 -17.39
N VAL A 99 6.54 -5.67 -17.01
CA VAL A 99 6.96 -4.63 -17.95
C VAL A 99 8.39 -4.88 -18.44
N ASP A 100 8.54 -5.08 -19.76
CA ASP A 100 9.85 -5.22 -20.39
C ASP A 100 10.61 -3.88 -20.42
N LEU A 101 11.64 -3.83 -19.59
CA LEU A 101 12.52 -2.67 -19.48
C LEU A 101 13.82 -2.83 -20.28
N THR A 102 13.96 -3.81 -21.16
CA THR A 102 15.15 -3.98 -22.00
C THR A 102 15.20 -2.98 -23.17
N GLY A 103 16.34 -2.93 -23.87
CA GLY A 103 16.56 -2.01 -24.99
C GLY A 103 16.85 -0.57 -24.57
N ASP A 104 16.55 0.40 -25.45
CA ASP A 104 16.80 1.81 -25.21
C ASP A 104 16.15 2.29 -23.90
N PRO A 105 16.92 2.80 -22.91
CA PRO A 105 16.39 3.31 -21.65
C PRO A 105 15.27 4.34 -21.80
N ARG A 106 15.28 5.15 -22.87
CA ARG A 106 14.21 6.13 -23.14
C ARG A 106 12.87 5.43 -23.41
N GLN A 107 12.90 4.41 -24.27
CA GLN A 107 11.69 3.64 -24.61
C GLN A 107 11.22 2.79 -23.44
N ALA A 108 12.16 2.22 -22.68
CA ALA A 108 11.85 1.51 -21.44
C ALA A 108 11.18 2.44 -20.41
N LEU A 109 11.62 3.70 -20.30
CA LEU A 109 10.99 4.70 -19.44
C LEU A 109 9.57 5.01 -19.91
N SER A 110 9.35 5.21 -21.21
CA SER A 110 8.01 5.43 -21.77
C SER A 110 7.05 4.28 -21.44
N ARG A 111 7.48 3.02 -21.64
CA ARG A 111 6.67 1.83 -21.31
C ARG A 111 6.37 1.72 -19.81
N LEU A 112 7.36 2.04 -18.98
CA LEU A 112 7.20 2.05 -17.53
C LEU A 112 6.21 3.13 -17.09
N VAL A 113 6.30 4.34 -17.64
CA VAL A 113 5.37 5.45 -17.37
C VAL A 113 3.95 5.06 -17.79
N GLU A 114 3.76 4.54 -19.00
CA GLU A 114 2.45 4.11 -19.49
C GLU A 114 1.80 3.06 -18.57
N SER A 115 2.56 2.01 -18.25
CA SER A 115 2.08 0.94 -17.37
C SER A 115 1.79 1.44 -15.94
N SER A 116 2.66 2.29 -15.40
CA SER A 116 2.49 2.87 -14.06
C SER A 116 1.32 3.84 -14.01
N TRP A 117 1.09 4.59 -15.09
CA TRP A 117 0.03 5.57 -15.17
C TRP A 117 -1.34 4.92 -15.08
N HIS A 118 -1.56 3.75 -15.71
CA HIS A 118 -2.81 3.01 -15.56
C HIS A 118 -3.15 2.68 -14.10
N LEU A 119 -2.14 2.41 -13.26
CA LEU A 119 -2.34 2.16 -11.83
C LEU A 119 -2.65 3.46 -11.08
N VAL A 120 -1.88 4.53 -11.35
CA VAL A 120 -2.11 5.83 -10.72
C VAL A 120 -3.49 6.37 -11.07
N ASP A 121 -3.91 6.32 -12.33
CA ASP A 121 -5.23 6.77 -12.77
C ASP A 121 -6.36 5.97 -12.11
N ARG A 122 -6.21 4.64 -12.01
CA ARG A 122 -7.18 3.78 -11.33
C ARG A 122 -7.38 4.17 -9.85
N PHE A 123 -6.30 4.58 -9.17
CA PHE A 123 -6.30 4.85 -7.74
C PHE A 123 -6.19 6.35 -7.40
N ARG A 124 -6.35 7.26 -8.37
CA ARG A 124 -6.12 8.70 -8.16
C ARG A 124 -7.02 9.34 -7.10
N SER A 125 -8.26 8.88 -6.97
CA SER A 125 -9.17 9.35 -5.91
C SER A 125 -8.76 8.82 -4.53
N LEU A 126 -8.28 7.58 -4.46
CA LEU A 126 -7.73 7.03 -3.22
C LEU A 126 -6.44 7.76 -2.83
N LEU A 127 -5.59 8.11 -3.79
CA LEU A 127 -4.42 8.96 -3.57
C LEU A 127 -4.83 10.33 -2.99
N LEU A 128 -5.87 10.97 -3.53
CA LEU A 128 -6.41 12.22 -2.99
C LEU A 128 -6.91 12.05 -1.54
N ALA A 129 -7.62 10.95 -1.25
CA ALA A 129 -8.04 10.62 0.10
C ALA A 129 -6.85 10.40 1.05
N ALA A 130 -5.76 9.79 0.56
CA ALA A 130 -4.53 9.57 1.32
C ALA A 130 -3.78 10.88 1.59
N GLN A 131 -3.62 11.75 0.59
CA GLN A 131 -2.97 13.05 0.73
C GLN A 131 -3.70 13.97 1.72
N SER A 132 -5.02 13.82 1.89
CA SER A 132 -5.80 14.65 2.83
C SER A 132 -5.62 14.25 4.31
N VAL A 133 -5.18 13.02 4.60
CA VAL A 133 -5.07 12.51 5.98
C VAL A 133 -3.68 12.02 6.37
N LEU A 134 -2.77 11.83 5.41
CA LEU A 134 -1.41 11.33 5.64
C LEU A 134 -0.37 12.42 5.38
N PRO A 135 0.74 12.44 6.13
CA PRO A 135 1.84 13.36 5.86
C PRO A 135 2.54 12.99 4.53
N PRO A 136 3.08 13.96 3.78
CA PRO A 136 3.75 13.70 2.49
C PRO A 136 4.89 12.68 2.57
N GLY A 137 5.59 12.60 3.70
CA GLY A 137 6.64 11.61 3.92
C GLY A 137 6.13 10.16 3.95
N ARG A 138 4.89 9.93 4.43
CA ARG A 138 4.28 8.60 4.43
C ARG A 138 3.89 8.16 3.03
N ILE A 139 3.32 9.06 2.22
CA ILE A 139 3.01 8.79 0.81
C ILE A 139 4.27 8.38 0.04
N ARG A 140 5.37 9.11 0.23
CA ARG A 140 6.67 8.74 -0.38
C ARG A 140 7.18 7.39 0.09
N ALA A 141 7.09 7.09 1.39
CA ALA A 141 7.54 5.81 1.94
C ALA A 141 6.78 4.61 1.37
N LEU A 142 5.46 4.75 1.15
CA LEU A 142 4.65 3.71 0.53
C LEU A 142 5.02 3.44 -0.93
N HIS A 143 5.61 4.42 -1.63
CA HIS A 143 6.09 4.28 -3.00
C HIS A 143 7.54 3.81 -3.12
N ALA A 144 8.24 3.54 -2.02
CA ALA A 144 9.67 3.22 -2.07
C ALA A 144 9.97 2.02 -2.99
N GLU A 145 9.28 0.89 -2.78
CA GLU A 145 9.47 -0.32 -3.58
C GLU A 145 9.10 -0.15 -5.07
N PRO A 146 7.93 0.44 -5.44
CA PRO A 146 7.66 0.79 -6.83
C PRO A 146 8.74 1.68 -7.48
N MET A 147 9.35 2.59 -6.71
CA MET A 147 10.39 3.50 -7.19
C MET A 147 11.75 2.84 -7.37
N ASP A 148 12.02 1.68 -6.75
CA ASP A 148 13.28 0.94 -6.97
C ASP A 148 13.43 0.53 -8.44
N ARG A 149 12.33 0.21 -9.14
CA ARG A 149 12.37 -0.12 -10.57
C ARG A 149 12.72 1.08 -11.43
N VAL A 150 12.14 2.24 -11.10
CA VAL A 150 12.47 3.52 -11.74
C VAL A 150 13.95 3.83 -11.52
N GLN A 151 14.43 3.68 -10.28
CA GLN A 151 15.83 3.90 -9.94
C GLN A 151 16.76 3.03 -10.78
N ARG A 152 16.55 1.71 -10.82
CA ARG A 152 17.38 0.78 -11.62
C ARG A 152 17.43 1.14 -13.10
N LEU A 153 16.29 1.55 -13.66
CA LEU A 153 16.20 1.97 -15.06
C LEU A 153 16.99 3.26 -15.30
N LEU A 154 16.87 4.24 -14.40
CA LEU A 154 17.58 5.50 -14.50
C LEU A 154 19.10 5.32 -14.32
N GLU A 155 19.53 4.50 -13.35
CA GLU A 155 20.95 4.14 -13.14
C GLU A 155 21.54 3.48 -14.39
N ARG A 156 20.81 2.55 -15.01
CA ARG A 156 21.23 1.93 -16.26
C ARG A 156 21.36 2.98 -17.38
N GLY A 157 20.36 3.86 -17.53
CA GLY A 157 20.40 4.91 -18.55
C GLY A 157 21.52 5.92 -18.32
N GLN A 158 21.91 6.18 -17.06
CA GLN A 158 23.11 6.98 -16.75
C GLN A 158 24.39 6.23 -17.17
N ALA A 159 24.53 4.96 -16.82
CA ALA A 159 25.68 4.14 -17.20
C ALA A 159 25.86 4.01 -18.72
N GLU A 160 24.77 4.02 -19.48
CA GLU A 160 24.75 4.01 -20.94
C GLU A 160 24.92 5.41 -21.57
N GLY A 161 24.99 6.47 -20.77
CA GLY A 161 25.08 7.86 -21.24
C GLY A 161 23.83 8.34 -22.00
N VAL A 162 22.70 7.67 -21.77
CA VAL A 162 21.39 7.97 -22.36
C VAL A 162 20.66 9.03 -21.54
N PHE A 163 20.76 8.95 -20.22
CA PHE A 163 20.25 9.94 -19.28
C PHE A 163 21.39 10.74 -18.65
N ARG A 164 21.05 11.93 -18.16
CA ARG A 164 21.97 12.84 -17.48
C ARG A 164 22.49 12.25 -16.17
N ASP A 165 23.76 12.44 -15.89
CA ASP A 165 24.48 11.96 -14.71
C ASP A 165 25.04 13.10 -13.84
N ASP A 166 24.79 14.35 -14.22
CA ASP A 166 25.18 15.56 -13.49
C ASP A 166 24.29 15.86 -12.26
N LEU A 167 23.20 15.08 -12.07
CA LEU A 167 22.27 15.19 -10.96
C LEU A 167 22.20 13.90 -10.14
N PRO A 168 21.94 13.97 -8.81
CA PRO A 168 21.76 12.79 -7.99
C PRO A 168 20.61 11.91 -8.50
N ILE A 169 20.81 10.58 -8.48
CA ILE A 169 19.78 9.63 -8.91
C ILE A 169 18.48 9.78 -8.10
N SER A 170 18.59 10.06 -6.80
CA SER A 170 17.44 10.30 -5.91
C SER A 170 16.61 11.52 -6.32
N TRP A 171 17.23 12.53 -6.93
CA TRP A 171 16.54 13.68 -7.49
C TRP A 171 15.72 13.29 -8.72
N LEU A 172 16.29 12.48 -9.62
CA LEU A 172 15.59 12.00 -10.82
C LEU A 172 14.41 11.11 -10.44
N VAL A 173 14.61 10.16 -9.53
CA VAL A 173 13.54 9.30 -8.99
C VAL A 173 12.44 10.13 -8.32
N GLY A 174 12.81 11.10 -7.47
CA GLY A 174 11.86 12.01 -6.85
C GLY A 174 11.09 12.86 -7.86
N THR A 175 11.74 13.28 -8.95
CA THR A 175 11.10 14.01 -10.06
C THR A 175 10.09 13.13 -10.77
N THR A 176 10.41 11.87 -11.07
CA THR A 176 9.44 10.91 -11.64
C THR A 176 8.22 10.77 -10.74
N HIS A 177 8.42 10.51 -9.44
CA HIS A 177 7.32 10.43 -8.48
C HIS A 177 6.45 11.70 -8.48
N ALA A 178 7.07 12.88 -8.43
CA ALA A 178 6.37 14.16 -8.38
C ALA A 178 5.57 14.44 -9.66
N VAL A 179 6.13 14.19 -10.84
CA VAL A 179 5.44 14.40 -12.13
C VAL A 179 4.25 13.46 -12.29
N MET A 180 4.38 12.18 -11.87
CA MET A 180 3.25 11.23 -11.86
C MET A 180 2.09 11.71 -10.97
N HIS A 181 2.40 12.19 -9.77
CA HIS A 181 1.38 12.73 -8.85
C HIS A 181 0.77 14.02 -9.37
N SER A 182 1.58 14.91 -9.92
CA SER A 182 1.09 16.16 -10.53
C SER A 182 0.08 15.88 -11.64
N ALA A 183 0.31 14.89 -12.51
CA ALA A 183 -0.64 14.53 -13.55
C ALA A 183 -1.99 14.05 -12.99
N ALA A 184 -1.97 13.28 -11.88
CA ALA A 184 -3.19 12.88 -11.18
C ALA A 184 -3.95 14.07 -10.59
N ASP A 185 -3.24 15.03 -10.00
CA ASP A 185 -3.82 16.26 -9.45
C ASP A 185 -4.45 17.13 -10.55
N GLU A 186 -3.77 17.26 -11.70
CA GLU A 186 -4.28 18.01 -12.85
C GLU A 186 -5.54 17.37 -13.45
N ILE A 187 -5.61 16.04 -13.51
CA ILE A 187 -6.83 15.32 -13.94
C ILE A 187 -7.95 15.50 -12.94
N ASN A 188 -7.68 15.35 -11.65
CA ASN A 188 -8.68 15.57 -10.60
C ASN A 188 -9.23 17.00 -10.64
N ALA A 189 -8.41 17.97 -11.04
CA ALA A 189 -8.81 19.36 -11.21
C ALA A 189 -9.44 19.69 -12.58
N GLY A 190 -9.57 18.70 -13.48
CA GLY A 190 -10.15 18.88 -14.82
C GLY A 190 -9.29 19.69 -15.80
N ARG A 191 -7.99 19.83 -15.52
CA ARG A 191 -7.02 20.56 -16.36
C ARG A 191 -6.27 19.68 -17.34
N LEU A 192 -6.31 18.36 -17.13
CA LEU A 192 -5.71 17.34 -17.99
C LEU A 192 -6.71 16.18 -18.14
N THR A 193 -6.66 15.45 -19.26
CA THR A 193 -7.45 14.22 -19.45
C THR A 193 -6.62 12.96 -19.20
N THR A 194 -7.26 11.84 -18.86
CA THR A 194 -6.57 10.56 -18.57
C THR A 194 -5.70 10.06 -19.73
N ASP A 195 -6.14 10.25 -20.98
CA ASP A 195 -5.40 9.86 -22.19
C ASP A 195 -4.19 10.77 -22.47
N GLN A 196 -4.18 12.01 -21.96
CA GLN A 196 -3.07 12.94 -22.13
C GLN A 196 -1.93 12.71 -21.13
N ALA A 197 -2.21 12.08 -19.99
CA ALA A 197 -1.24 12.03 -18.89
C ALA A 197 0.03 11.25 -19.21
N ALA A 198 -0.04 10.00 -19.68
CA ALA A 198 1.16 9.23 -19.99
C ALA A 198 2.08 9.91 -21.03
N PRO A 199 1.56 10.47 -22.16
CA PRO A 199 2.36 11.28 -23.08
C PRO A 199 3.01 12.51 -22.43
N VAL A 200 2.25 13.29 -21.65
CA VAL A 200 2.76 14.51 -20.99
C VAL A 200 3.84 14.20 -19.96
N ILE A 201 3.63 13.16 -19.15
CA ILE A 201 4.61 12.68 -18.16
C ILE A 201 5.88 12.25 -18.89
N THR A 202 5.76 11.41 -19.93
CA THR A 202 6.90 10.91 -20.70
C THR A 202 7.68 12.05 -21.34
N ALA A 203 6.99 13.03 -21.96
CA ALA A 203 7.61 14.22 -22.53
C ALA A 203 8.43 14.99 -21.50
N THR A 204 7.83 15.22 -20.34
CA THR A 204 8.41 15.98 -19.24
C THR A 204 9.66 15.28 -18.70
N LEU A 205 9.58 13.98 -18.44
CA LEU A 205 10.70 13.21 -17.90
C LEU A 205 11.83 13.06 -18.91
N LEU A 206 11.55 12.76 -20.18
CA LEU A 206 12.59 12.66 -21.20
C LEU A 206 13.31 14.00 -21.41
N ALA A 207 12.57 15.12 -21.41
CA ALA A 207 13.17 16.45 -21.48
C ALA A 207 14.05 16.74 -20.26
N ALA A 208 13.57 16.42 -19.05
CA ALA A 208 14.31 16.65 -17.81
C ALA A 208 15.56 15.78 -17.66
N PHE A 209 15.52 14.54 -18.18
CA PHE A 209 16.55 13.53 -18.00
C PHE A 209 17.54 13.45 -19.17
N THR A 210 17.31 14.19 -20.26
CA THR A 210 18.27 14.28 -21.37
C THR A 210 19.58 14.95 -20.90
N PRO A 211 20.76 14.39 -21.24
CA PRO A 211 22.04 15.01 -20.91
C PRO A 211 22.16 16.46 -21.42
N PRO A 212 22.77 17.38 -20.66
CA PRO A 212 22.98 18.76 -21.11
C PRO A 212 23.64 18.84 -22.49
N GLY A 213 23.12 19.71 -23.35
CA GLY A 213 23.64 19.90 -24.71
C GLY A 213 23.24 18.84 -25.74
N ARG A 214 22.49 17.79 -25.34
CA ARG A 214 21.89 16.86 -26.29
C ARG A 214 20.47 17.28 -26.70
N PRO A 215 20.05 16.99 -27.94
CA PRO A 215 18.68 17.25 -28.36
C PRO A 215 17.72 16.35 -27.57
N VAL A 216 16.62 16.94 -27.10
CA VAL A 216 15.53 16.19 -26.47
C VAL A 216 14.88 15.31 -27.54
N PRO A 217 14.66 14.00 -27.28
CA PRO A 217 13.96 13.12 -28.20
C PRO A 217 12.57 13.67 -28.54
N LYS A 218 12.18 13.60 -29.82
CA LYS A 218 10.79 13.84 -30.21
C LYS A 218 9.99 12.59 -29.89
N LEU A 219 8.83 12.77 -29.25
CA LEU A 219 7.83 11.73 -29.02
C LEU A 219 7.10 11.40 -30.32
#